data_AF-A0A351Q8W9-F1
#
_entry.id   AF-A0A351Q8W9-F1
#
_cell.length_a   1.000
_cell.length_b   1.000
_cell.length_c   1.000
_cell.angle_alpha   90.00
_cell.angle_beta   90.00
_cell.angle_gamma   90.00
#
_symmetry.space_group_name_H-M   'P 1'
#
loop_
_entity.id
_entity.type
_entity.pdbx_description
1 polymer ?
#
loop_
_entity_poly.entity_id
_entity_poly.type
_entity_poly.pdbx_seq_one_letter_code
_entity_poly.pdbx_strand_id
1 'polypeptide(L)'
;METKTTRIGMETEIDKNLKTLAETKATCYCLRETGQCDFDDCLECSKLSLYQQGVRNLLPVDLLKVDNLAAKIIQRKLDNDTSFRATSASRWKYFFNSLKWMAIVFLFAIFIPLAAAYFLCTYALDTKGAVYPIIDDITESKIIRVLDETHKNVYDMNGDHQVNCQDFTVMFIYLWAKIYPDDSKSAQIVFNKNFNTGMNHLFVSVRSGNKVFYIEPQGSYTNYRMEHFWGDRYDPCFNREIRKSFWYAQMGLPYNGE
;
A
#
# COMPACT_ATOMS: atom_id res chain seq x y z
N MET A 1 -63.61 49.62 27.96
CA MET A 1 -63.29 50.41 26.75
C MET A 1 -61.79 50.64 26.78
N GLU A 2 -61.03 49.66 26.29
CA GLU A 2 -59.56 49.71 26.27
C GLU A 2 -59.10 50.22 24.91
N THR A 3 -58.38 51.34 24.93
CA THR A 3 -57.75 51.97 23.78
C THR A 3 -56.58 51.10 23.30
N LYS A 4 -56.73 50.55 22.10
CA LYS A 4 -55.66 49.88 21.36
C LYS A 4 -54.67 50.94 20.86
N THR A 5 -53.58 51.14 21.59
CA THR A 5 -52.48 52.00 21.15
C THR A 5 -51.62 51.23 20.15
N THR A 6 -51.90 51.40 18.86
CA THR A 6 -51.03 50.91 17.77
C THR A 6 -49.73 51.71 17.82
N ARG A 7 -48.65 51.12 18.35
CA ARG A 7 -47.29 51.66 18.17
C ARG A 7 -46.90 51.47 16.70
N ILE A 8 -47.14 52.49 15.88
CA ILE A 8 -46.46 52.63 14.59
C ILE A 8 -45.03 53.07 14.93
N GLY A 9 -44.11 52.12 15.03
CA GLY A 9 -42.68 52.43 15.13
C GLY A 9 -42.25 53.16 13.85
N MET A 10 -41.77 54.39 13.98
CA MET A 10 -41.17 55.11 12.86
C MET A 10 -39.92 54.35 12.40
N GLU A 11 -39.89 53.95 11.14
CA GLU A 11 -38.73 53.33 10.49
C GLU A 11 -37.55 54.31 10.55
N THR A 12 -36.45 53.91 11.20
CA THR A 12 -35.27 54.76 11.33
C THR A 12 -34.54 54.86 9.99
N GLU A 13 -33.76 55.92 9.79
CA GLU A 13 -32.91 56.05 8.60
C GLU A 13 -31.92 54.89 8.45
N ILE A 14 -31.51 54.29 9.58
CA ILE A 14 -30.70 53.08 9.65
C ILE A 14 -31.46 51.87 9.09
N ASP A 15 -32.72 51.67 9.47
CA ASP A 15 -33.55 50.57 8.96
C ASP A 15 -33.74 50.64 7.43
N LYS A 16 -33.91 51.85 6.90
CA LYS A 16 -33.99 52.10 5.45
C LYS A 16 -32.69 51.76 4.74
N ASN A 17 -31.54 52.14 5.32
CA ASN A 17 -30.24 51.82 4.76
C ASN A 17 -29.94 50.31 4.77
N LEU A 18 -30.31 49.59 5.84
CA LEU A 18 -30.16 48.14 5.93
C LEU A 18 -31.04 47.41 4.91
N LYS A 19 -32.26 47.89 4.67
CA LYS A 19 -33.17 47.35 3.66
C LYS A 19 -32.63 47.53 2.24
N THR A 20 -32.17 48.74 1.91
CA THR A 20 -31.53 49.03 0.61
C THR A 20 -30.31 48.13 0.39
N LEU A 21 -29.48 47.94 1.42
CA LEU A 21 -28.33 47.05 1.34
C LEU A 21 -28.72 45.59 1.09
N ALA A 22 -29.77 45.10 1.76
CA ALA A 22 -30.29 43.75 1.55
C ALA A 22 -30.86 43.56 0.12
N GLU A 23 -31.53 44.57 -0.42
CA GLU A 23 -32.05 44.58 -1.80
C GLU A 23 -30.94 44.58 -2.84
N THR A 24 -29.89 45.39 -2.66
CA THR A 24 -28.70 45.39 -3.53
C THR A 24 -27.98 44.04 -3.47
N LYS A 25 -27.83 43.46 -2.25
CA LYS A 25 -27.22 42.13 -2.06
C LYS A 25 -28.00 41.04 -2.79
N ALA A 26 -29.33 41.01 -2.63
CA ALA A 26 -30.19 40.05 -3.30
C ALA A 26 -30.16 40.21 -4.83
N THR A 27 -30.12 41.44 -5.33
CA THR A 27 -30.06 41.73 -6.76
C THR A 27 -28.75 41.27 -7.39
N CYS A 28 -27.61 41.57 -6.76
CA CYS A 28 -26.31 41.07 -7.20
C CYS A 28 -26.27 39.53 -7.22
N TYR A 29 -26.81 38.87 -6.18
CA TYR A 29 -26.92 37.41 -6.15
C TYR A 29 -27.73 36.87 -7.35
N CYS A 30 -28.91 37.45 -7.61
CA CYS A 30 -29.74 37.03 -8.74
C CYS A 30 -29.03 37.18 -10.09
N LEU A 31 -28.37 38.32 -10.34
CA LEU A 31 -27.64 38.57 -11.59
C LEU A 31 -26.48 37.59 -11.81
N ARG A 32 -25.81 37.18 -10.73
CA ARG A 32 -24.75 36.16 -10.78
C ARG A 32 -25.29 34.77 -11.06
N GLU A 33 -26.41 34.42 -10.44
CA GLU A 33 -27.08 33.12 -10.66
C GLU A 33 -27.60 32.99 -12.09
N THR A 34 -28.14 34.07 -12.68
CA THR A 34 -28.61 34.09 -14.07
C THR A 34 -27.51 34.23 -15.12
N GLY A 35 -26.24 34.42 -14.71
CA GLY A 35 -25.13 34.64 -15.63
C GLY A 35 -25.17 35.99 -16.35
N GLN A 36 -25.96 36.94 -15.84
CA GLN A 36 -26.02 38.32 -16.35
C GLN A 36 -24.88 39.20 -15.80
N CYS A 37 -24.04 38.64 -14.93
CA CYS A 37 -22.90 39.31 -14.31
C CYS A 37 -21.78 38.30 -14.01
N ASP A 38 -20.57 38.60 -14.48
CA ASP A 38 -19.31 38.05 -13.97
C ASP A 38 -18.68 39.03 -12.96
N PHE A 39 -17.82 38.49 -12.09
CA PHE A 39 -17.44 39.03 -10.77
C PHE A 39 -17.03 40.51 -10.72
N ASP A 40 -16.56 41.09 -11.83
CA ASP A 40 -15.90 42.41 -11.86
C ASP A 40 -16.64 43.53 -12.63
N ASP A 41 -17.71 43.23 -13.40
CA ASP A 41 -18.27 44.22 -14.35
C ASP A 41 -19.73 44.64 -14.11
N CYS A 42 -20.38 44.19 -13.03
CA CYS A 42 -21.75 44.62 -12.76
C CYS A 42 -21.80 45.81 -11.80
N LEU A 43 -22.29 46.94 -12.32
CA LEU A 43 -22.55 48.17 -11.57
C LEU A 43 -23.31 47.93 -10.24
N GLU A 44 -24.24 46.98 -10.21
CA GLU A 44 -25.00 46.64 -8.99
C GLU A 44 -24.19 45.82 -7.96
N CYS A 45 -23.30 44.95 -8.41
CA CYS A 45 -22.37 44.25 -7.51
C CYS A 45 -21.23 45.16 -7.02
N SER A 46 -20.80 46.13 -7.84
CA SER A 46 -19.85 47.17 -7.44
C SER A 46 -20.47 48.17 -6.44
N LYS A 47 -21.77 48.46 -6.56
CA LYS A 47 -22.50 49.19 -5.51
C LYS A 47 -22.48 48.43 -4.19
N LEU A 48 -22.73 47.11 -4.21
CA LEU A 48 -22.65 46.28 -2.99
C LEU A 48 -21.28 46.37 -2.31
N SER A 49 -20.19 46.30 -3.07
CA SER A 49 -18.83 46.38 -2.51
C SER A 49 -18.53 47.78 -1.93
N LEU A 50 -18.95 48.85 -2.59
CA LEU A 50 -18.85 50.22 -2.08
C LEU A 50 -19.68 50.45 -0.81
N TYR A 51 -20.93 49.96 -0.79
CA TYR A 51 -21.78 50.01 0.41
C TYR A 51 -21.18 49.20 1.56
N GLN A 52 -20.68 47.98 1.30
CA GLN A 52 -20.00 47.17 2.32
C GLN A 52 -18.75 47.85 2.89
N GLN A 53 -18.04 48.65 2.09
CA GLN A 53 -16.90 49.46 2.56
C GLN A 53 -17.32 50.60 3.48
N GLY A 54 -18.41 51.33 3.16
CA GLY A 54 -18.97 52.38 4.01
C GLY A 54 -19.62 51.87 5.31
N VAL A 55 -19.95 50.58 5.33
CA VAL A 55 -20.73 49.90 6.37
C VAL A 55 -19.86 48.95 7.22
N ARG A 56 -18.52 49.00 7.06
CA ARG A 56 -17.52 48.21 7.82
C ARG A 56 -17.62 48.32 9.36
N ASN A 57 -18.42 49.26 9.86
CA ASN A 57 -18.67 49.47 11.29
C ASN A 57 -20.02 48.93 11.78
N LEU A 58 -20.77 48.15 10.97
CA LEU A 58 -22.00 47.51 11.48
C LEU A 58 -21.68 46.46 12.53
N LEU A 59 -22.54 46.41 13.54
CA LEU A 59 -22.54 45.33 14.50
C LEU A 59 -22.89 44.01 13.79
N PRO A 60 -22.35 42.86 14.24
CA PRO A 60 -22.67 41.54 13.69
C PRO A 60 -24.18 41.25 13.60
N VAL A 61 -24.97 41.82 14.51
CA VAL A 61 -26.43 41.69 14.53
C VAL A 61 -27.09 42.34 13.32
N ASP A 62 -26.59 43.49 12.86
CA ASP A 62 -27.18 44.19 11.71
C ASP A 62 -26.76 43.55 10.38
N LEU A 63 -25.56 42.97 10.32
CA LEU A 63 -25.15 42.09 9.22
C LEU A 63 -26.07 40.87 9.10
N LEU A 64 -26.38 40.21 10.23
CA LEU A 64 -27.33 39.10 10.25
C LEU A 64 -28.74 39.53 9.82
N LYS A 65 -29.20 40.74 10.16
CA LYS A 65 -30.48 41.26 9.68
C LYS A 65 -30.48 41.46 8.16
N VAL A 66 -29.42 42.06 7.62
CA VAL A 66 -29.25 42.26 6.16
C VAL A 66 -29.26 40.92 5.43
N ASP A 67 -28.55 39.92 5.97
CA ASP A 67 -28.49 38.58 5.39
C ASP A 67 -29.85 37.88 5.39
N ASN A 68 -30.57 37.95 6.50
CA ASN A 68 -31.92 37.40 6.60
C ASN A 68 -32.92 38.10 5.67
N LEU A 69 -32.82 39.42 5.51
CA LEU A 69 -33.65 40.18 4.59
C LEU A 69 -33.34 39.84 3.13
N ALA A 70 -32.05 39.77 2.77
CA ALA A 70 -31.61 39.40 1.43
C ALA A 70 -32.07 37.97 1.09
N ALA A 71 -31.91 37.02 2.01
CA ALA A 71 -32.39 35.64 1.85
C ALA A 71 -33.90 35.58 1.62
N LYS A 72 -34.70 36.36 2.36
CA LYS A 72 -36.15 36.45 2.13
C LYS A 72 -36.50 37.01 0.75
N ILE A 73 -35.77 38.01 0.26
CA ILE A 73 -35.98 38.58 -1.08
C ILE A 73 -35.63 37.56 -2.16
N ILE A 74 -34.51 36.86 -2.02
CA ILE A 74 -34.08 35.81 -2.94
C ILE A 74 -35.11 34.67 -2.96
N GLN A 75 -35.58 34.22 -1.79
CA GLN A 75 -36.59 33.18 -1.70
C GLN A 75 -37.88 33.57 -2.41
N ARG A 76 -38.38 34.81 -2.19
CA ARG A 76 -39.57 35.29 -2.91
C ARG A 76 -39.36 35.33 -4.43
N LYS A 77 -38.16 35.66 -4.90
CA LYS A 77 -37.83 35.60 -6.33
C LYS A 77 -37.80 34.15 -6.83
N LEU A 78 -37.25 33.20 -6.07
CA LEU A 78 -37.29 31.78 -6.41
C LEU A 78 -38.73 31.23 -6.48
N ASP A 79 -39.59 31.69 -5.59
CA ASP A 79 -40.98 31.22 -5.52
C ASP A 79 -41.84 31.81 -6.66
N ASN A 80 -41.65 33.09 -6.99
CA ASN A 80 -42.50 33.83 -7.92
C ASN A 80 -41.95 33.94 -9.35
N ASP A 81 -40.64 33.84 -9.56
CA ASP A 81 -40.01 33.95 -10.88
C ASP A 81 -39.57 32.57 -11.38
N THR A 82 -40.41 31.99 -12.24
CA THR A 82 -40.17 30.69 -12.87
C THR A 82 -38.90 30.67 -13.74
N SER A 83 -38.52 31.80 -14.33
CA SER A 83 -37.33 31.90 -15.19
C SER A 83 -36.04 31.89 -14.36
N PHE A 84 -36.04 32.60 -13.23
CA PHE A 84 -34.95 32.59 -12.27
C PHE A 84 -34.75 31.19 -11.67
N ARG A 85 -35.86 30.55 -11.25
CA ARG A 85 -35.85 29.19 -10.70
C ARG A 85 -35.30 28.15 -11.69
N ALA A 86 -35.71 28.21 -12.95
CA ALA A 86 -35.23 27.29 -13.98
C ALA A 86 -33.73 27.45 -14.25
N THR A 87 -33.26 28.69 -14.33
CA THR A 87 -31.85 29.00 -14.61
C THR A 87 -30.95 28.55 -13.46
N SER A 88 -31.30 28.85 -12.21
CA SER A 88 -30.52 28.43 -11.05
C SER A 88 -30.47 26.90 -10.90
N ALA A 89 -31.61 26.20 -11.06
CA ALA A 89 -31.66 24.74 -11.00
C ALA A 89 -30.82 24.06 -12.10
N SER A 90 -30.74 24.66 -13.29
CA SER A 90 -29.99 24.10 -14.42
C SER A 90 -28.48 24.02 -14.15
N ARG A 91 -27.88 25.08 -13.56
CA ARG A 91 -26.44 25.13 -13.28
C ARG A 91 -26.03 24.10 -12.22
N TRP A 92 -26.83 23.93 -11.17
CA TRP A 92 -26.59 22.91 -10.15
C TRP A 92 -26.63 21.50 -10.73
N LYS A 93 -27.56 21.23 -11.65
CA LYS A 93 -27.66 19.93 -12.33
C LYS A 93 -26.40 19.63 -13.16
N TYR A 94 -25.87 20.61 -13.90
CA TYR A 94 -24.63 20.42 -14.67
C TYR A 94 -23.41 20.20 -13.77
N PHE A 95 -23.27 20.97 -12.69
CA PHE A 95 -22.16 20.84 -11.74
C PHE A 95 -22.10 19.44 -11.10
N PHE A 96 -23.23 18.95 -10.57
CA PHE A 96 -23.28 17.61 -9.98
C PHE A 96 -23.10 16.49 -11.01
N ASN A 97 -23.56 16.68 -12.24
CA ASN A 97 -23.37 15.69 -13.29
C ASN A 97 -21.88 15.59 -13.70
N SER A 98 -21.19 16.72 -13.83
CA SER A 98 -19.74 16.74 -14.11
C SER A 98 -18.93 16.08 -12.99
N LEU A 99 -19.28 16.32 -11.72
CA LEU A 99 -18.61 15.70 -10.58
C LEU A 99 -18.79 14.17 -10.55
N LYS A 100 -19.99 13.67 -10.90
CA LYS A 100 -20.25 12.22 -11.03
C LYS A 100 -19.37 11.56 -12.08
N TRP A 101 -19.25 12.19 -13.26
CA TRP A 101 -18.42 11.64 -14.34
C TRP A 101 -16.91 11.68 -14.00
N MET A 102 -16.45 12.75 -13.36
CA MET A 102 -15.06 12.84 -12.86
C MET A 102 -14.75 11.73 -11.85
N ALA A 103 -15.65 11.44 -10.92
CA ALA A 103 -15.48 10.38 -9.94
C ALA A 103 -15.42 8.98 -10.59
N ILE A 104 -16.24 8.73 -11.61
CA ILE A 104 -16.22 7.47 -12.37
C ILE A 104 -14.88 7.30 -13.09
N VAL A 105 -14.40 8.34 -13.79
CA VAL A 105 -13.11 8.31 -14.49
C VAL A 105 -11.96 8.08 -13.51
N PHE A 106 -11.97 8.76 -12.36
CA PHE A 106 -10.96 8.58 -11.32
C PHE A 106 -10.94 7.15 -10.75
N LEU A 107 -12.11 6.54 -10.56
CA LEU A 107 -12.24 5.17 -10.08
C LEU A 107 -11.63 4.19 -11.10
N PHE A 108 -11.91 4.34 -12.39
CA PHE A 108 -11.31 3.49 -13.43
C PHE A 108 -9.81 3.72 -13.60
N ALA A 109 -9.34 4.98 -13.54
CA ALA A 109 -7.93 5.33 -13.70
C ALA A 109 -7.04 4.83 -12.54
N ILE A 110 -7.61 4.57 -11.36
CA ILE A 110 -6.85 4.10 -10.20
C ILE A 110 -7.03 2.61 -9.97
N PHE A 111 -8.27 2.11 -10.00
CA PHE A 111 -8.53 0.70 -9.69
C PHE A 111 -8.07 -0.26 -10.78
N ILE A 112 -8.17 0.12 -12.08
CA ILE A 112 -7.69 -0.77 -13.16
C ILE A 112 -6.17 -0.95 -13.09
N PRO A 113 -5.33 0.11 -12.98
CA PRO A 113 -3.89 -0.09 -12.85
C PRO A 113 -3.48 -0.83 -11.58
N LEU A 114 -4.15 -0.58 -10.46
CA LEU A 114 -3.88 -1.31 -9.21
C LEU A 114 -4.21 -2.80 -9.34
N ALA A 115 -5.35 -3.14 -9.94
CA ALA A 115 -5.73 -4.53 -10.19
C ALA A 115 -4.74 -5.20 -11.16
N ALA A 116 -4.36 -4.52 -12.25
CA ALA A 116 -3.38 -5.04 -13.20
C ALA A 116 -1.99 -5.25 -12.55
N ALA A 117 -1.54 -4.31 -11.71
CA ALA A 117 -0.30 -4.44 -10.96
C ALA A 117 -0.34 -5.62 -9.98
N TYR A 118 -1.46 -5.80 -9.26
CA TYR A 118 -1.66 -6.94 -8.38
C TYR A 118 -1.58 -8.26 -9.15
N PHE A 119 -2.33 -8.39 -10.26
CA PHE A 119 -2.31 -9.58 -11.10
C PHE A 119 -0.92 -9.85 -11.70
N LEU A 120 -0.20 -8.83 -12.17
CA LEU A 120 1.16 -8.97 -12.69
C LEU A 120 2.15 -9.41 -11.60
N CYS A 121 2.04 -8.86 -10.38
CA CYS A 121 2.88 -9.26 -9.25
C CYS A 121 2.58 -10.69 -8.80
N THR A 122 1.31 -11.11 -8.75
CA THR A 122 0.97 -12.50 -8.39
C THR A 122 1.40 -13.48 -9.47
N TYR A 123 1.25 -13.15 -10.76
CA TYR A 123 1.67 -14.01 -11.86
C TYR A 123 3.21 -14.09 -11.96
N ALA A 124 3.93 -13.01 -11.67
CA ALA A 124 5.39 -13.02 -11.57
C ALA A 124 5.92 -13.86 -10.39
N LEU A 125 5.12 -14.01 -9.33
CA LEU A 125 5.44 -14.91 -8.20
C LEU A 125 5.17 -16.38 -8.57
N ASP A 126 4.07 -16.68 -9.27
CA ASP A 126 3.75 -18.05 -9.73
C ASP A 126 4.67 -18.55 -10.86
N THR A 127 5.22 -17.64 -11.67
CA THR A 127 6.15 -18.00 -12.76
C THR A 127 7.60 -18.11 -12.32
N LYS A 128 7.91 -18.00 -11.01
CA LYS A 128 9.18 -18.46 -10.46
C LYS A 128 9.24 -19.99 -10.44
N GLY A 129 9.13 -20.62 -11.61
CA GLY A 129 9.83 -21.86 -11.84
C GLY A 129 11.32 -21.52 -11.73
N ALA A 130 11.86 -21.64 -10.53
CA ALA A 130 13.27 -21.37 -10.28
C ALA A 130 14.08 -22.24 -11.26
N VAL A 131 14.81 -21.59 -12.18
CA VAL A 131 15.69 -22.29 -13.10
C VAL A 131 16.85 -22.81 -12.27
N TYR A 132 16.71 -24.03 -11.77
CA TYR A 132 17.74 -24.68 -10.96
C TYR A 132 18.95 -25.01 -11.85
N PRO A 133 20.17 -24.75 -11.37
CA PRO A 133 21.36 -25.04 -12.16
C PRO A 133 21.45 -26.55 -12.41
N ILE A 134 21.68 -26.91 -13.68
CA ILE A 134 22.03 -28.28 -14.07
C ILE A 134 23.37 -28.62 -13.42
N ILE A 135 23.40 -29.75 -12.70
CA ILE A 135 24.59 -30.32 -12.09
C ILE A 135 25.32 -31.18 -13.11
N ASP A 136 26.64 -31.10 -13.13
CA ASP A 136 27.47 -31.97 -13.95
C ASP A 136 27.65 -33.35 -13.30
N ASP A 137 27.81 -34.40 -14.13
CA ASP A 137 27.90 -35.80 -13.69
C ASP A 137 29.01 -36.04 -12.65
N ILE A 138 30.11 -35.30 -12.74
CA ILE A 138 31.24 -35.42 -11.78
C ILE A 138 30.80 -34.91 -10.41
N THR A 139 30.19 -33.73 -10.34
CA THR A 139 29.71 -33.17 -9.08
C THR A 139 28.56 -34.00 -8.50
N GLU A 140 27.63 -34.45 -9.35
CA GLU A 140 26.52 -35.30 -8.92
C GLU A 140 27.01 -36.65 -8.36
N SER A 141 27.93 -37.32 -9.03
CA SER A 141 28.50 -38.59 -8.53
C SER A 141 29.24 -38.42 -7.19
N LYS A 142 29.95 -37.30 -6.99
CA LYS A 142 30.55 -36.96 -5.69
C LYS A 142 29.49 -36.81 -4.60
N ILE A 143 28.42 -36.06 -4.87
CA ILE A 143 27.32 -35.85 -3.92
C ILE A 143 26.65 -37.17 -3.56
N ILE A 144 26.27 -37.98 -4.56
CA ILE A 144 25.61 -39.26 -4.33
C ILE A 144 26.47 -40.19 -3.47
N ARG A 145 27.77 -40.26 -3.75
CA ARG A 145 28.70 -41.06 -2.93
C ARG A 145 28.74 -40.57 -1.48
N VAL A 146 28.81 -39.27 -1.25
CA VAL A 146 28.89 -38.72 0.11
C VAL A 146 27.55 -38.86 0.83
N LEU A 147 26.41 -38.75 0.14
CA LEU A 147 25.08 -39.05 0.70
C LEU A 147 25.00 -40.50 1.19
N ASP A 148 25.41 -41.46 0.36
CA ASP A 148 25.40 -42.88 0.72
C ASP A 148 26.29 -43.17 1.94
N GLU A 149 27.49 -42.59 1.97
CA GLU A 149 28.37 -42.69 3.15
C GLU A 149 27.79 -41.96 4.38
N THR A 150 27.10 -40.83 4.20
CA THR A 150 26.43 -40.12 5.30
C THR A 150 25.37 -40.99 5.93
N HIS A 151 24.49 -41.61 5.13
CA HIS A 151 23.44 -42.48 5.63
C HIS A 151 23.95 -43.70 6.39
N LYS A 152 25.10 -44.24 6.00
CA LYS A 152 25.74 -45.38 6.69
C LYS A 152 26.40 -45.00 8.02
N ASN A 153 26.87 -43.75 8.13
CA ASN A 153 27.73 -43.32 9.24
C ASN A 153 27.05 -42.31 10.17
N VAL A 154 25.87 -41.78 9.83
CA VAL A 154 25.17 -40.82 10.69
C VAL A 154 24.70 -41.48 11.98
N TYR A 155 24.88 -40.76 13.08
CA TYR A 155 24.40 -41.10 14.42
C TYR A 155 24.03 -39.80 15.13
N ASP A 156 23.44 -39.87 16.31
CA ASP A 156 23.19 -38.70 17.17
C ASP A 156 24.53 -38.07 17.60
N MET A 157 24.91 -36.98 16.92
CA MET A 157 26.23 -36.36 17.07
C MET A 157 26.26 -35.31 18.18
N ASN A 158 25.11 -34.73 18.54
CA ASN A 158 25.00 -33.70 19.56
C ASN A 158 24.52 -34.24 20.92
N GLY A 159 24.12 -35.52 21.01
CA GLY A 159 23.64 -36.17 22.22
C GLY A 159 22.22 -35.77 22.62
N ASP A 160 21.39 -35.28 21.69
CA ASP A 160 20.00 -34.89 21.95
C ASP A 160 18.99 -36.05 21.87
N HIS A 161 19.49 -37.27 21.67
CA HIS A 161 18.74 -38.51 21.50
C HIS A 161 17.90 -38.57 20.22
N GLN A 162 18.21 -37.72 19.23
CA GLN A 162 17.59 -37.73 17.90
C GLN A 162 18.66 -37.76 16.81
N VAL A 163 18.30 -38.28 15.65
CA VAL A 163 19.12 -38.15 14.44
C VAL A 163 18.34 -37.27 13.47
N ASN A 164 18.79 -36.04 13.29
CA ASN A 164 18.05 -34.99 12.60
C ASN A 164 18.93 -34.22 11.59
N CYS A 165 18.39 -33.13 11.04
CA CYS A 165 19.05 -32.35 10.00
C CYS A 165 20.44 -31.84 10.39
N GLN A 166 20.70 -31.61 11.69
CA GLN A 166 22.02 -31.21 12.18
C GLN A 166 23.03 -32.34 12.01
N ASP A 167 22.69 -33.55 12.44
CA ASP A 167 23.58 -34.73 12.39
C ASP A 167 23.92 -35.10 10.94
N PHE A 168 22.89 -35.18 10.09
CA PHE A 168 23.07 -35.50 8.68
C PHE A 168 23.91 -34.43 7.97
N THR A 169 23.68 -33.14 8.25
CA THR A 169 24.44 -32.05 7.63
C THR A 169 25.90 -32.05 8.05
N VAL A 170 26.17 -32.21 9.34
CA VAL A 170 27.56 -32.21 9.84
C VAL A 170 28.31 -33.44 9.36
N MET A 171 27.68 -34.62 9.40
CA MET A 171 28.27 -35.86 8.88
C MET A 171 28.59 -35.75 7.39
N PHE A 172 27.70 -35.18 6.58
CA PHE A 172 27.94 -34.97 5.16
C PHE A 172 29.17 -34.09 4.92
N ILE A 173 29.27 -32.94 5.59
CA ILE A 173 30.40 -32.01 5.42
C ILE A 173 31.72 -32.65 5.89
N TYR A 174 31.68 -33.42 6.99
CA TYR A 174 32.83 -34.17 7.48
C TYR A 174 33.31 -35.21 6.44
N LEU A 175 32.40 -36.01 5.91
CA LEU A 175 32.72 -37.04 4.92
C LEU A 175 33.14 -36.43 3.58
N TRP A 176 32.54 -35.32 3.15
CA TRP A 176 32.96 -34.59 1.96
C TRP A 176 34.44 -34.17 2.06
N ALA A 177 34.82 -33.53 3.17
CA ALA A 177 36.20 -33.11 3.40
C ALA A 177 37.18 -34.29 3.53
N LYS A 178 36.72 -35.44 4.04
CA LYS A 178 37.54 -36.65 4.18
C LYS A 178 37.73 -37.40 2.85
N ILE A 179 36.68 -37.49 2.03
CA ILE A 179 36.70 -38.23 0.76
C ILE A 179 37.31 -37.37 -0.35
N TYR A 180 37.09 -36.06 -0.33
CA TYR A 180 37.54 -35.09 -1.33
C TYR A 180 38.26 -33.90 -0.67
N PRO A 181 39.47 -34.09 -0.12
CA PRO A 181 40.19 -33.04 0.62
C PRO A 181 40.46 -31.78 -0.22
N ASP A 182 40.80 -31.95 -1.50
CA ASP A 182 41.07 -30.83 -2.43
C ASP A 182 39.81 -29.97 -2.69
N ASP A 183 38.62 -30.57 -2.56
CA ASP A 183 37.33 -29.91 -2.74
C ASP A 183 36.65 -29.61 -1.39
N SER A 184 37.33 -29.76 -0.26
CA SER A 184 36.72 -29.61 1.07
C SER A 184 36.03 -28.26 1.31
N LYS A 185 36.50 -27.21 0.62
CA LYS A 185 35.94 -25.85 0.69
C LYS A 185 34.70 -25.64 -0.17
N SER A 186 34.45 -26.52 -1.15
CA SER A 186 33.34 -26.37 -2.08
C SER A 186 32.00 -26.72 -1.43
N ALA A 187 32.00 -27.54 -0.37
CA ALA A 187 30.80 -27.84 0.41
C ALA A 187 30.72 -26.93 1.65
N GLN A 188 29.56 -26.35 1.96
CA GLN A 188 29.34 -25.49 3.14
C GLN A 188 28.04 -25.84 3.86
N ILE A 189 27.99 -25.58 5.17
CA ILE A 189 26.76 -25.70 5.95
C ILE A 189 25.87 -24.48 5.64
N VAL A 190 24.62 -24.74 5.32
CA VAL A 190 23.61 -23.71 5.07
C VAL A 190 22.45 -23.89 6.02
N PHE A 191 21.93 -22.77 6.48
CA PHE A 191 20.75 -22.69 7.31
C PHE A 191 19.67 -21.89 6.58
N ASN A 192 18.45 -22.42 6.55
CA ASN A 192 17.29 -21.72 6.04
C ASN A 192 16.29 -21.51 7.17
N LYS A 193 15.99 -20.23 7.44
CA LYS A 193 14.95 -19.82 8.38
C LYS A 193 13.89 -18.99 7.65
N ASN A 194 12.91 -19.68 7.09
CA ASN A 194 11.79 -19.08 6.36
C ASN A 194 10.60 -18.89 7.32
N PHE A 195 10.34 -17.64 7.71
CA PHE A 195 9.23 -17.30 8.59
C PHE A 195 7.86 -17.39 7.91
N ASN A 196 7.79 -17.39 6.58
CA ASN A 196 6.54 -17.53 5.83
C ASN A 196 6.05 -18.99 5.81
N THR A 197 6.98 -19.95 5.71
CA THR A 197 6.66 -21.40 5.63
C THR A 197 6.89 -22.14 6.96
N GLY A 198 7.51 -21.47 7.94
CA GLY A 198 7.92 -22.04 9.22
C GLY A 198 9.18 -22.91 9.13
N MET A 199 9.91 -22.88 8.01
CA MET A 199 11.14 -23.67 7.84
C MET A 199 12.24 -23.17 8.78
N ASN A 200 12.86 -24.11 9.47
CA ASN A 200 14.02 -23.89 10.34
C ASN A 200 14.92 -25.13 10.20
N HIS A 201 15.78 -25.13 9.19
CA HIS A 201 16.43 -26.35 8.71
C HIS A 201 17.89 -26.13 8.34
N LEU A 202 18.72 -27.12 8.65
CA LEU A 202 20.15 -27.15 8.33
C LEU A 202 20.39 -28.15 7.18
N PHE A 203 21.20 -27.77 6.21
CA PHE A 203 21.50 -28.57 5.01
C PHE A 203 22.86 -28.13 4.42
N VAL A 204 23.21 -28.62 3.23
CA VAL A 204 24.52 -28.38 2.62
C VAL A 204 24.39 -27.60 1.30
N SER A 205 25.32 -26.69 1.03
CA SER A 205 25.58 -26.23 -0.33
C SER A 205 26.85 -26.88 -0.89
N VAL A 206 26.86 -27.18 -2.18
CA VAL A 206 28.04 -27.64 -2.92
C VAL A 206 28.28 -26.73 -4.11
N ARG A 207 29.49 -26.18 -4.23
CA ARG A 207 29.88 -25.27 -5.32
C ARG A 207 30.65 -26.02 -6.40
N SER A 208 30.20 -25.91 -7.65
CA SER A 208 30.95 -26.37 -8.83
C SER A 208 31.10 -25.20 -9.80
N GLY A 209 32.33 -24.71 -9.94
CA GLY A 209 32.61 -23.45 -10.65
C GLY A 209 31.81 -22.28 -10.07
N ASN A 210 30.98 -21.64 -10.90
CA ASN A 210 30.12 -20.51 -10.51
C ASN A 210 28.72 -20.92 -10.06
N LYS A 211 28.42 -22.23 -10.02
CA LYS A 211 27.11 -22.75 -9.62
C LYS A 211 27.15 -23.22 -8.17
N VAL A 212 26.04 -23.02 -7.48
CA VAL A 212 25.80 -23.53 -6.13
C VAL A 212 24.59 -24.45 -6.17
N PHE A 213 24.75 -25.65 -5.62
CA PHE A 213 23.69 -26.64 -5.48
C PHE A 213 23.35 -26.79 -4.02
N TYR A 214 22.06 -26.87 -3.69
CA TYR A 214 21.59 -27.01 -2.32
C TYR A 214 21.08 -28.43 -2.11
N ILE A 215 21.73 -29.13 -1.18
CA ILE A 215 21.62 -30.58 -0.99
C ILE A 215 21.00 -30.82 0.39
N GLU A 216 19.90 -31.56 0.40
CA GLU A 216 19.27 -32.17 1.56
C GLU A 216 20.00 -33.47 1.91
N PRO A 217 20.81 -33.51 2.97
CA PRO A 217 21.60 -34.69 3.30
C PRO A 217 20.75 -35.85 3.86
N GLN A 218 19.50 -35.60 4.26
CA GLN A 218 18.51 -36.64 4.59
C GLN A 218 17.81 -37.23 3.35
N GLY A 219 18.09 -36.68 2.17
CA GLY A 219 17.47 -37.04 0.90
C GLY A 219 18.06 -38.29 0.27
N SER A 220 17.31 -38.90 -0.65
CA SER A 220 17.76 -40.09 -1.39
C SER A 220 18.54 -39.71 -2.66
N TYR A 221 19.22 -40.67 -3.29
CA TYR A 221 19.93 -40.45 -4.56
C TYR A 221 19.03 -39.94 -5.71
N THR A 222 17.70 -40.13 -5.63
CA THR A 222 16.73 -39.57 -6.58
C THR A 222 16.07 -38.26 -6.12
N ASN A 223 16.18 -37.92 -4.83
CA ASN A 223 15.57 -36.73 -4.26
C ASN A 223 16.41 -36.18 -3.10
N TYR A 224 17.50 -35.51 -3.44
CA TYR A 224 18.43 -34.89 -2.50
C TYR A 224 18.57 -33.38 -2.71
N ARG A 225 17.91 -32.81 -3.72
CA ARG A 225 17.97 -31.37 -3.97
C ARG A 225 16.96 -30.67 -3.09
N MET A 226 17.36 -29.62 -2.39
CA MET A 226 16.48 -28.88 -1.48
C MET A 226 15.19 -28.43 -2.17
N GLU A 227 15.30 -27.96 -3.40
CA GLU A 227 14.16 -27.57 -4.24
C GLU A 227 13.14 -28.68 -4.50
N HIS A 228 13.59 -29.92 -4.63
CA HIS A 228 12.72 -31.06 -4.92
C HIS A 228 12.23 -31.73 -3.64
N PHE A 229 13.08 -31.78 -2.62
CA PHE A 229 12.77 -32.43 -1.35
C PHE A 229 11.76 -31.62 -0.53
N TRP A 230 11.96 -30.30 -0.46
CA TRP A 230 11.12 -29.41 0.34
C TRP A 230 10.04 -28.66 -0.48
N GLY A 231 10.18 -28.63 -1.80
CA GLY A 231 9.25 -27.94 -2.70
C GLY A 231 9.00 -26.49 -2.25
N ASP A 232 7.72 -26.10 -2.23
CA ASP A 232 7.29 -24.74 -1.89
C ASP A 232 7.63 -24.30 -0.46
N ARG A 233 8.02 -25.22 0.43
CA ARG A 233 8.46 -24.84 1.79
C ARG A 233 9.85 -24.20 1.78
N TYR A 234 10.67 -24.53 0.79
CA TYR A 234 12.02 -24.04 0.64
C TYR A 234 12.07 -22.83 -0.29
N ASP A 235 12.60 -21.73 0.24
CA ASP A 235 12.90 -20.54 -0.55
C ASP A 235 14.37 -20.16 -0.31
N PRO A 236 15.23 -20.22 -1.35
CA PRO A 236 16.65 -19.96 -1.22
C PRO A 236 16.98 -18.52 -0.78
N CYS A 237 16.04 -17.57 -0.84
CA CYS A 237 16.30 -16.21 -0.38
C CYS A 237 16.51 -16.11 1.14
N PHE A 238 16.10 -17.14 1.90
CA PHE A 238 16.31 -17.23 3.35
C PHE A 238 17.59 -18.00 3.73
N ASN A 239 18.39 -18.44 2.76
CA ASN A 239 19.63 -19.17 3.01
C ASN A 239 20.70 -18.29 3.64
N ARG A 240 21.40 -18.86 4.63
CA ARG A 240 22.57 -18.26 5.27
C ARG A 240 23.65 -19.32 5.43
N GLU A 241 24.83 -19.07 4.88
CA GLU A 241 26.00 -19.92 5.13
C GLU A 241 26.43 -19.74 6.60
N ILE A 242 26.72 -20.86 7.27
CA ILE A 242 27.16 -20.88 8.67
C ILE A 242 28.58 -21.43 8.74
N ARG A 243 29.37 -20.91 9.69
CA ARG A 243 30.74 -21.38 9.95
C ARG A 243 30.75 -22.84 10.39
N LYS A 244 31.53 -23.67 9.70
CA LYS A 244 31.72 -25.10 10.01
C LYS A 244 32.34 -25.32 11.39
N SER A 245 33.25 -24.45 11.81
CA SER A 245 34.00 -24.59 13.07
C SER A 245 33.11 -24.66 14.30
N PHE A 246 32.01 -23.90 14.34
CA PHE A 246 31.03 -23.97 15.42
C PHE A 246 30.41 -25.37 15.54
N TRP A 247 29.95 -25.92 14.41
CA TRP A 247 29.29 -27.22 14.37
C TRP A 247 30.24 -28.37 14.64
N TYR A 248 31.47 -28.32 14.11
CA TYR A 248 32.46 -29.36 14.38
C TYR A 248 32.82 -29.42 15.87
N ALA A 249 32.99 -28.25 16.51
CA ALA A 249 33.24 -28.18 17.94
C ALA A 249 32.05 -28.71 18.76
N GLN A 250 30.82 -28.36 18.37
CA GLN A 250 29.61 -28.84 19.02
C GLN A 250 29.45 -30.37 18.91
N MET A 251 29.87 -30.96 17.79
CA MET A 251 29.73 -32.39 17.48
C MET A 251 30.98 -33.23 17.82
N GLY A 252 31.99 -32.64 18.48
CA GLY A 252 33.21 -33.37 18.89
C GLY A 252 34.09 -33.86 17.73
N LEU A 253 33.99 -33.26 16.53
CA LEU A 253 34.75 -33.66 15.35
C LEU A 253 36.06 -32.85 15.21
N PRO A 254 37.16 -33.46 14.71
CA PRO A 254 38.39 -32.74 14.43
C PRO A 254 38.19 -31.75 13.26
N TYR A 255 38.52 -30.48 13.49
CA TYR A 255 38.43 -29.41 12.49
C TYR A 255 39.79 -29.14 11.86
N ASN A 256 39.95 -29.45 10.57
CA ASN A 256 41.24 -29.32 9.86
C ASN A 256 41.39 -27.99 9.06
N GLY A 257 40.53 -26.99 9.27
CA GLY A 257 40.66 -25.63 8.70
C GLY A 257 39.58 -25.23 7.66
N GLU A 258 39.48 -23.91 7.41
CA GLU A 258 38.61 -23.24 6.41
C GLU A 258 39.23 -23.23 5.01
#